data_AF-A0A7L5C7C3-F1
#
_entry.id   AF-A0A7L5C7C3-F1
#
_cell.length_a   1.000
_cell.length_b   1.000
_cell.length_c   1.000
_cell.angle_alpha   90.00
_cell.angle_beta   90.00
_cell.angle_gamma   90.00
#
_symmetry.space_group_name_H-M   'P 1'
#
loop_
_entity.id
_entity.type
_entity.pdbx_description
1 polymer ?
#
loop_
_entity_poly.entity_id
_entity_poly.type
_entity_poly.pdbx_seq_one_letter_code
_entity_poly.pdbx_strand_id
1 'polypeptide(L)'
;MEDISFKIQLGVILPKMTKEISEPILKIFDELVGFIKSAEASDDDINKEEIKEILMKDFEIFLDKKIIPKSNLLKQDVQEVDEAEAETETE
;
A
#
# COMPACT_ATOMS: atom_id res chain seq x y z
N MET A 1 14.96 6.12 18.78
CA MET A 1 13.96 5.16 18.26
C MET A 1 14.28 4.71 16.83
N GLU A 2 15.03 5.48 16.02
CA GLU A 2 15.34 5.16 14.61
C GLU A 2 16.10 3.84 14.41
N ASP A 3 16.91 3.45 15.40
CA ASP A 3 17.88 2.35 15.26
C ASP A 3 17.22 0.95 15.22
N ILE A 4 16.04 0.79 15.85
CA ILE A 4 15.31 -0.49 15.89
C ILE A 4 14.45 -0.68 14.64
N SER A 5 13.68 0.34 14.24
CA SER A 5 12.84 0.28 13.02
C SER A 5 13.68 0.01 11.79
N PHE A 6 14.84 0.67 11.68
CA PHE A 6 15.77 0.49 10.57
C PHE A 6 16.43 -0.91 10.58
N LYS A 7 16.85 -1.41 11.76
CA LYS A 7 17.41 -2.77 11.90
C LYS A 7 16.37 -3.86 11.59
N ILE A 8 15.11 -3.67 11.99
CA ILE A 8 14.02 -4.60 11.65
C ILE A 8 13.75 -4.57 10.15
N GLN A 9 13.70 -3.39 9.53
CA GLN A 9 13.52 -3.25 8.10
C GLN A 9 14.63 -3.95 7.31
N LEU A 10 15.90 -3.68 7.62
CA LEU A 10 17.04 -4.27 6.90
C LEU A 10 17.26 -5.75 7.21
N GLY A 11 17.09 -6.17 8.46
CA GLY A 11 17.41 -7.52 8.89
C GLY A 11 16.29 -8.54 8.67
N VAL A 12 15.03 -8.09 8.61
CA VAL A 12 13.87 -9.00 8.65
C VAL A 12 12.84 -8.68 7.56
N ILE A 13 12.37 -7.45 7.47
CA ILE A 13 11.24 -7.12 6.59
C ILE A 13 11.66 -7.01 5.12
N LEU A 14 12.75 -6.30 4.80
CA LEU A 14 13.25 -6.18 3.43
C LEU A 14 13.63 -7.54 2.83
N PRO A 15 14.39 -8.43 3.50
CA PRO A 15 14.63 -9.78 2.98
C PRO A 15 13.34 -10.57 2.73
N LYS A 16 12.33 -10.42 3.59
CA LYS A 16 11.04 -11.07 3.43
C LYS A 16 10.25 -10.49 2.26
N MET A 17 10.23 -9.18 2.07
CA MET A 17 9.61 -8.54 0.90
C MET A 17 10.31 -8.98 -0.40
N THR A 18 11.64 -9.00 -0.40
CA THR A 18 12.43 -9.51 -1.53
C THR A 18 12.06 -10.94 -1.88
N LYS A 19 11.81 -11.80 -0.88
CA LYS A 19 11.45 -13.20 -1.13
C LYS A 19 9.99 -13.37 -1.58
N GLU A 20 9.05 -12.68 -0.95
CA GLU A 20 7.62 -12.97 -1.08
C GLU A 20 6.92 -12.15 -2.17
N ILE A 21 7.40 -10.93 -2.46
CA ILE A 21 6.68 -9.99 -3.35
C ILE A 21 7.52 -9.34 -4.43
N SER A 22 8.85 -9.56 -4.50
CA SER A 22 9.70 -8.91 -5.51
C SER A 22 9.29 -9.23 -6.95
N GLU A 23 9.12 -10.50 -7.29
CA GLU A 23 8.77 -10.93 -8.64
C GLU A 23 7.35 -10.47 -9.04
N PRO A 24 6.31 -10.60 -8.19
CA PRO A 24 5.00 -10.00 -8.46
C PRO A 24 5.04 -8.49 -8.70
N ILE A 25 5.80 -7.75 -7.87
CA ILE A 25 5.91 -6.28 -8.02
C ILE A 25 6.66 -5.91 -9.30
N LEU A 26 7.70 -6.68 -9.68
CA LEU A 26 8.41 -6.46 -10.94
C LEU A 26 7.47 -6.63 -12.14
N LYS A 27 6.58 -7.63 -12.13
CA LYS A 27 5.58 -7.81 -13.20
C LYS A 27 4.63 -6.61 -13.31
N ILE A 28 4.14 -6.11 -12.17
CA ILE A 28 3.28 -4.90 -12.13
C ILE A 28 4.05 -3.68 -12.68
N PHE A 29 5.33 -3.54 -12.33
CA PHE A 29 6.17 -2.45 -12.83
C PHE A 29 6.38 -2.55 -14.35
N ASP A 30 6.67 -3.73 -14.88
CA ASP A 30 6.82 -3.96 -16.32
C ASP A 30 5.52 -3.68 -17.08
N GLU A 31 4.36 -4.06 -16.52
CA GLU A 31 3.05 -3.72 -17.06
C GLU A 31 2.81 -2.20 -17.09
N LEU A 32 3.14 -1.49 -16.00
CA LEU A 32 3.02 -0.03 -15.93
C LEU A 32 3.90 0.66 -16.99
N VAL A 33 5.15 0.22 -17.15
CA VAL A 33 6.04 0.68 -18.23
C VAL A 33 5.42 0.39 -19.60
N GLY A 34 4.83 -0.78 -19.79
CA GLY A 34 4.13 -1.16 -21.02
C GLY A 34 2.96 -0.25 -21.36
N PHE A 35 2.15 0.11 -20.36
CA PHE A 35 1.03 1.04 -20.54
C PHE A 35 1.50 2.43 -20.97
N ILE A 36 2.55 2.95 -20.32
CA ILE A 36 3.09 4.28 -20.66
C ILE A 36 3.67 4.28 -22.07
N LYS A 37 4.45 3.26 -22.44
CA LYS A 37 4.95 3.08 -23.82
C LYS A 37 3.84 3.03 -24.86
N SER A 38 2.70 2.46 -24.52
CA SER A 38 1.57 2.37 -25.46
C SER A 38 0.80 3.69 -25.60
N ALA A 39 0.85 4.54 -24.57
CA ALA A 39 0.15 5.82 -24.52
C ALA A 39 0.98 6.95 -25.14
N GLU A 40 2.30 6.91 -24.95
CA GLU A 40 3.23 7.86 -25.55
C GLU A 40 3.55 7.41 -26.98
N ALA A 41 3.08 8.18 -27.97
CA ALA A 41 3.30 7.91 -29.40
C ALA A 41 4.75 8.19 -29.87
N SER A 42 5.67 8.40 -28.92
CA SER A 42 7.03 8.87 -29.12
C SER A 42 8.02 7.93 -28.43
N ASP A 43 9.14 7.69 -29.09
CA ASP A 43 10.26 6.85 -28.64
C ASP A 43 11.13 7.58 -27.58
N ASP A 44 10.50 8.46 -26.78
CA ASP A 44 11.19 9.23 -25.76
C ASP A 44 11.63 8.33 -24.60
N ASP A 45 12.78 8.68 -24.01
CA ASP A 45 13.35 7.98 -22.88
C ASP A 45 12.37 8.00 -21.70
N ILE A 46 11.83 6.82 -21.37
CA ILE A 46 10.90 6.64 -20.27
C ILE A 46 11.52 7.14 -18.97
N ASN A 47 10.83 8.09 -18.34
CA ASN A 47 11.24 8.63 -17.06
C ASN A 47 10.97 7.63 -15.93
N LYS A 48 12.01 6.86 -15.58
CA LYS A 48 11.97 5.86 -14.50
C LYS A 48 11.54 6.45 -13.15
N GLU A 49 11.86 7.71 -12.88
CA GLU A 49 11.52 8.34 -11.60
C GLU A 49 10.01 8.59 -11.52
N GLU A 50 9.39 9.04 -12.61
CA GLU A 50 7.94 9.25 -12.69
C GLU A 50 7.17 7.93 -12.52
N ILE A 51 7.61 6.86 -13.17
CA ILE A 51 6.99 5.53 -13.02
C ILE A 51 7.10 5.02 -11.58
N LYS A 52 8.28 5.20 -10.96
CA LYS A 52 8.51 4.85 -9.56
C LYS A 52 7.58 5.65 -8.64
N GLU A 53 7.41 6.94 -8.86
CA GLU A 53 6.49 7.77 -8.08
C GLU A 53 5.03 7.30 -8.19
N ILE A 54 4.59 6.95 -9.39
CA ILE A 54 3.24 6.40 -9.63
C ILE A 54 3.08 5.09 -8.86
N LEU A 55 4.02 4.15 -9.01
CA LEU A 55 3.96 2.87 -8.33
C LEU A 55 3.94 3.03 -6.80
N MET A 56 4.74 3.96 -6.26
CA MET A 56 4.77 4.24 -4.81
C MET A 56 3.43 4.78 -4.29
N LYS A 57 2.80 5.72 -5.01
CA LYS A 57 1.48 6.25 -4.64
C LYS A 57 0.41 5.17 -4.63
N ASP A 58 0.40 4.32 -5.65
CA ASP A 58 -0.55 3.20 -5.72
C ASP A 58 -0.28 2.14 -4.65
N PHE A 59 0.99 1.91 -4.33
CA PHE A 59 1.37 1.00 -3.24
C PHE A 59 0.93 1.53 -1.87
N GLU A 60 1.07 2.83 -1.61
CA GLU A 60 0.54 3.47 -0.39
C GLU A 60 -0.98 3.28 -0.30
N ILE A 61 -1.71 3.57 -1.38
CA ILE A 61 -3.17 3.34 -1.44
C ILE A 61 -3.52 1.87 -1.17
N PHE A 62 -2.75 0.94 -1.74
CA PHE A 62 -2.93 -0.49 -1.53
C PHE A 62 -2.68 -0.90 -0.07
N LEU A 63 -1.61 -0.40 0.54
CA LEU A 63 -1.31 -0.65 1.95
C LEU A 63 -2.46 -0.16 2.83
N ASP A 64 -2.88 1.08 2.65
CA ASP A 64 -3.90 1.73 3.48
C ASP A 64 -5.28 1.11 3.30
N LYS A 65 -5.68 0.80 2.07
CA LYS A 65 -7.04 0.33 1.79
C LYS A 65 -7.20 -1.18 1.85
N LYS A 66 -6.13 -1.95 1.68
CA LYS A 66 -6.21 -3.42 1.52
C LYS A 66 -5.39 -4.19 2.53
N ILE A 67 -4.22 -3.72 2.95
CA ILE A 67 -3.32 -4.48 3.82
C ILE A 67 -3.53 -4.12 5.29
N ILE A 68 -3.33 -2.85 5.66
CA ILE A 68 -3.39 -2.36 7.04
C ILE A 68 -4.75 -2.71 7.69
N PRO A 69 -5.92 -2.48 7.04
CA PRO A 69 -7.21 -2.79 7.65
C PRO A 69 -7.44 -4.28 7.92
N LYS A 70 -6.68 -5.16 7.25
CA LYS A 70 -6.78 -6.62 7.44
C LYS A 70 -5.90 -7.13 8.57
N SER A 71 -5.02 -6.30 9.14
CA SER A 71 -4.12 -6.72 10.22
C SER A 71 -4.91 -7.05 11.48
N ASN A 72 -4.95 -8.33 11.85
CA ASN A 72 -5.60 -8.78 13.09
C ASN A 72 -4.93 -8.23 14.36
N LEU A 73 -3.67 -7.77 14.25
CA LEU A 73 -2.94 -7.17 15.37
C LEU A 73 -3.25 -5.68 15.56
N LEU A 74 -3.82 -5.01 14.54
CA LEU A 74 -4.23 -3.59 14.60
C LEU A 74 -5.74 -3.43 14.82
N LYS A 75 -6.52 -4.51 14.70
CA LYS A 75 -7.93 -4.56 15.10
C LYS A 75 -8.03 -4.58 16.64
N GLN A 76 -7.75 -3.46 17.28
CA GLN A 76 -8.23 -3.26 18.65
C GLN A 76 -9.72 -2.89 18.58
N ASP A 77 -10.50 -3.61 19.37
CA ASP A 77 -11.94 -3.49 19.65
C ASP A 77 -12.67 -2.29 19.03
N VAL A 78 -13.34 -2.53 17.90
CA VAL A 78 -14.62 -1.84 17.67
C VAL A 78 -15.61 -2.58 18.56
N GLN A 79 -15.64 -2.26 19.85
CA GLN A 79 -16.84 -2.53 20.65
C GLN A 79 -17.98 -1.78 19.96
N GLU A 80 -18.99 -2.55 19.55
CA GLU A 80 -20.30 -2.06 19.18
C GLU A 80 -20.72 -0.99 20.19
N VAL A 81 -20.74 0.27 19.77
CA VAL A 81 -21.61 1.24 20.42
C VAL A 81 -22.99 0.91 19.86
N ASP A 82 -23.69 0.10 20.65
CA ASP A 82 -25.12 -0.15 20.56
C ASP A 82 -25.85 1.21 20.58
N GLU A 83 -26.22 1.75 19.40
CA GLU A 83 -27.22 2.82 19.29
C GLU A 83 -28.61 2.16 19.31
N ALA A 84 -28.92 1.49 20.42
CA ALA A 84 -30.28 1.28 20.88
C ALA A 84 -30.48 2.21 22.09
N GLU A 85 -31.51 3.05 22.03
CA GLU A 85 -31.99 4.02 23.04
C GLU A 85 -31.58 5.50 22.86
N ALA A 86 -32.34 6.20 22.02
CA ALA A 86 -32.88 7.53 22.35
C ALA A 86 -34.08 7.88 21.45
N GLU A 87 -35.10 7.01 21.38
CA GLU A 87 -36.46 7.50 21.14
C GLU A 87 -36.97 8.07 22.47
N THR A 88 -36.91 9.39 22.66
CA THR A 88 -37.87 10.14 23.48
C THR A 88 -37.69 11.65 23.32
N GLU A 89 -38.81 12.35 23.31
CA GLU A 89 -39.00 13.81 23.43
C GLU A 89 -38.82 14.66 22.16
N THR A 90 -39.91 14.81 21.41
CA THR A 90 -40.31 16.16 20.96
C THR A 90 -41.72 16.45 21.45
N GLU A 91 -41.77 17.51 22.26
CA GLU A 91 -42.95 18.23 22.78
C GLU A 91 -43.73 18.93 21.66
#